data_AF-A0A0B2UM97-F1
#
_entry.id   AF-A0A0B2UM97-F1
#
_cell.length_a   1.000
_cell.length_b   1.000
_cell.length_c   1.000
_cell.angle_alpha   90.00
_cell.angle_beta   90.00
_cell.angle_gamma   90.00
#
_symmetry.space_group_name_H-M   'P 1'
#
loop_
_entity.id
_entity.type
_entity.pdbx_description
1 polymer ?
#
loop_
_entity_poly.entity_id
_entity_poly.type
_entity_poly.pdbx_seq_one_letter_code
_entity_poly.pdbx_strand_id
1 'polypeptide(L)'
;MNCAVIFVLISYAWCFSRDVISTNYSMSTVRYTTTHPSPHLLAVMYPQGVIPQLIGMPVHGVFERGCEEKKTLVVIFNMDRRYTIDVTCEKELCRVWECSPHIEEGAVIRSFGIVDGQVVWADVMTDWIVIPDFTVQFVAFNIFGVVLTLILKVYCAPQKTEKVKIKD
;
A
#
# COMPACT_ATOMS: atom_id res chain seq x y z
N MET A 1 13.48 32.21 22.91
CA MET A 1 13.25 31.58 21.60
C MET A 1 12.71 32.64 20.65
N ASN A 2 13.48 33.00 19.63
CA ASN A 2 13.21 34.16 18.77
C ASN A 2 12.13 33.85 17.73
N CYS A 3 11.08 34.68 17.67
CA CYS A 3 10.01 34.60 16.67
C CYS A 3 10.55 34.57 15.22
N ALA A 4 11.69 35.22 14.96
CA ALA A 4 12.35 35.21 13.65
C ALA A 4 12.74 33.81 13.17
N VAL A 5 13.20 32.93 14.08
CA VAL A 5 13.59 31.55 13.74
C VAL A 5 12.36 30.73 13.36
N ILE A 6 11.24 30.96 14.03
CA ILE A 6 9.96 30.29 13.76
C ILE A 6 9.42 30.70 12.39
N PHE A 7 9.45 32.00 12.06
CA PHE A 7 9.01 32.50 10.75
C PHE A 7 9.85 31.94 9.59
N VAL A 8 11.17 31.85 9.77
CA VAL A 8 12.08 31.28 8.77
C VAL A 8 11.78 29.79 8.55
N LEU A 9 11.62 29.00 9.62
CA LEU A 9 11.29 27.58 9.51
C LEU A 9 9.91 27.33 8.86
N ILE A 10 8.89 28.13 9.20
CA ILE A 10 7.57 28.04 8.57
C ILE A 10 7.65 28.36 7.07
N SER A 11 8.46 29.37 6.70
CA SER A 11 8.66 29.71 5.28
C SER A 11 9.29 28.58 4.47
N TYR A 12 10.18 27.80 5.09
CA TYR A 12 10.79 26.63 4.46
C TYR A 12 9.83 25.44 4.34
N ALA A 13 8.94 25.23 5.31
CA ALA A 13 7.93 24.17 5.25
C ALA A 13 6.96 24.38 4.08
N TRP A 14 6.62 25.63 3.76
CA TRP A 14 5.73 25.98 2.64
C TRP A 14 6.39 25.82 1.27
N CYS A 15 7.70 25.59 1.22
CA CYS A 15 8.37 25.35 -0.05
C CYS A 15 8.10 23.95 -0.63
N PHE A 16 7.63 23.00 0.19
CA PHE A 16 7.41 21.61 -0.21
C PHE A 16 5.91 21.31 -0.33
N SER A 17 5.55 20.55 -1.35
CA SER A 17 4.21 20.00 -1.51
C SER A 17 4.24 18.60 -2.11
N ARG A 18 3.17 17.86 -1.87
CA ARG A 18 2.95 16.53 -2.43
C ARG A 18 1.53 16.44 -2.97
N ASP A 19 1.40 15.89 -4.18
CA ASP A 19 0.14 15.65 -4.87
C ASP A 19 0.04 14.17 -5.30
N VAL A 20 -1.15 13.57 -5.20
CA VAL A 20 -1.41 12.27 -5.86
C VAL A 20 -1.84 12.56 -7.28
N ILE A 21 -1.04 12.14 -8.26
CA ILE A 21 -1.39 12.32 -9.68
C ILE A 21 -2.35 11.21 -10.11
N SER A 22 -2.05 9.98 -9.71
CA SER A 22 -2.88 8.82 -9.99
C SER A 22 -2.70 7.78 -8.90
N THR A 23 -3.76 7.03 -8.63
CA THR A 23 -3.68 5.82 -7.82
C THR A 23 -4.67 4.80 -8.38
N ASN A 24 -4.22 3.56 -8.51
CA ASN A 24 -5.06 2.39 -8.74
C ASN A 24 -4.63 1.27 -7.77
N TYR A 25 -5.13 0.05 -7.96
CA TYR A 25 -4.85 -1.07 -7.05
C TYR A 25 -3.41 -1.59 -7.08
N SER A 26 -2.68 -1.44 -8.19
CA SER A 26 -1.33 -2.01 -8.39
C SER A 26 -0.24 -0.95 -8.55
N MET A 27 -0.61 0.31 -8.75
CA MET A 27 0.30 1.38 -9.08
C MET A 27 -0.22 2.72 -8.57
N SER A 28 0.69 3.60 -8.18
CA SER A 28 0.39 4.99 -7.86
C SER A 28 1.51 5.90 -8.34
N THR A 29 1.18 7.14 -8.69
CA THR A 29 2.17 8.16 -9.02
C THR A 29 1.99 9.34 -8.08
N VAL A 30 3.01 9.61 -7.28
CA VAL A 30 3.05 10.70 -6.32
C VAL A 30 4.00 11.77 -6.83
N ARG A 31 3.50 13.00 -6.96
CA ARG A 31 4.31 14.17 -7.33
C ARG A 31 4.80 14.84 -6.07
N TYR A 32 6.10 15.06 -5.98
CA TYR A 32 6.72 15.91 -4.97
C TYR A 32 7.25 17.16 -5.64
N THR A 33 6.82 18.32 -5.16
CA THR A 33 7.26 19.61 -5.66
C THR A 33 7.96 20.37 -4.56
N THR A 34 9.05 21.04 -4.93
CA THR A 34 9.76 21.96 -4.06
C THR A 34 10.01 23.27 -4.80
N THR A 35 9.80 24.37 -4.10
CA THR A 35 10.11 25.72 -4.56
C THR A 35 11.33 26.31 -3.86
N HIS A 36 12.00 25.51 -3.03
CA HIS A 36 13.12 25.94 -2.21
C HIS A 36 14.31 26.38 -3.09
N PRO A 37 14.96 27.52 -2.79
CA PRO A 37 15.99 28.07 -3.67
C PRO A 37 17.37 27.40 -3.53
N SER A 38 17.68 26.79 -2.37
CA SER A 38 18.95 26.07 -2.15
C SER A 38 18.82 24.57 -2.42
N PRO A 39 19.95 23.86 -2.67
CA PRO A 39 19.98 22.40 -2.74
C PRO A 39 19.45 21.79 -1.44
N HIS A 40 18.68 20.72 -1.57
CA HIS A 40 18.04 20.06 -0.43
C HIS A 40 17.68 18.61 -0.78
N LEU A 41 17.31 17.83 0.22
CA LEU A 41 17.00 16.42 0.06
C LEU A 41 15.52 16.17 0.31
N LEU A 42 14.98 15.20 -0.41
CA LEU A 42 13.69 14.60 -0.12
C LEU A 42 13.92 13.14 0.26
N ALA A 43 13.58 12.77 1.48
CA ALA A 43 13.60 11.39 1.93
C ALA A 43 12.17 10.83 1.92
N VAL A 44 11.94 9.74 1.19
CA VAL A 44 10.65 9.06 1.13
C VAL A 44 10.79 7.65 1.65
N MET A 45 9.92 7.28 2.59
CA MET A 45 9.84 5.96 3.21
C MET A 45 8.65 5.22 2.62
N TYR A 46 8.93 4.13 1.92
CA TYR A 46 7.96 3.22 1.34
C TYR A 46 7.81 1.99 2.23
N PRO A 47 6.57 1.60 2.59
CA PRO A 47 6.33 0.40 3.36
C PRO A 47 6.64 -0.85 2.51
N GLN A 48 6.68 -2.00 3.16
CA GLN A 48 6.85 -3.28 2.48
C GLN A 48 5.78 -3.48 1.40
N GLY A 49 6.18 -4.03 0.26
CA GLY A 49 5.29 -4.25 -0.88
C GLY A 49 5.03 -3.00 -1.72
N VAL A 50 5.64 -1.86 -1.43
CA VAL A 50 5.60 -0.68 -2.30
C VAL A 50 6.99 -0.42 -2.88
N ILE A 51 7.09 -0.58 -4.21
CA ILE A 51 8.36 -0.50 -4.93
C ILE A 51 8.35 0.75 -5.81
N PRO A 52 9.14 1.79 -5.47
CA PRO A 52 9.26 2.97 -6.32
C PRO A 52 10.09 2.65 -7.57
N GLN A 53 9.65 3.15 -8.73
CA GLN A 53 10.40 3.13 -9.97
C GLN A 53 11.40 4.29 -9.95
N LEU A 54 12.70 3.97 -9.85
CA LEU A 54 13.76 4.98 -9.63
C LEU A 54 14.58 5.34 -10.88
N ILE A 55 14.29 4.71 -12.03
CA ILE A 55 15.08 4.89 -13.26
C ILE A 55 14.97 6.34 -13.74
N GLY A 56 16.12 6.98 -13.94
CA GLY A 56 16.19 8.37 -14.40
C GLY A 56 15.88 9.42 -13.33
N MET A 57 15.70 9.02 -12.06
CA MET A 57 15.46 9.95 -10.96
C MET A 57 16.76 10.41 -10.30
N PRO A 58 16.79 11.60 -9.69
CA PRO A 58 17.98 12.14 -9.02
C PRO A 58 18.16 11.48 -7.63
N VAL A 59 18.39 10.17 -7.61
CA VAL A 59 18.55 9.41 -6.36
C VAL A 59 19.95 9.63 -5.78
N HIS A 60 19.99 10.13 -4.55
CA HIS A 60 21.21 10.24 -3.76
C HIS A 60 21.57 8.91 -3.08
N GLY A 61 20.56 8.18 -2.58
CA GLY A 61 20.79 6.89 -1.92
C GLY A 61 19.50 6.12 -1.65
N VAL A 62 19.63 4.82 -1.47
CA VAL A 62 18.54 3.89 -1.15
C VAL A 62 18.98 3.02 0.02
N PHE A 63 18.13 2.91 1.04
CA PHE A 63 18.43 2.19 2.27
C PHE A 63 17.24 1.35 2.69
N GLU A 64 17.48 0.11 3.11
CA GLU A 64 16.48 -0.68 3.81
C GLU A 64 16.60 -0.45 5.31
N ARG A 65 15.47 -0.20 5.98
CA ARG A 65 15.39 -0.05 7.43
C ARG A 65 14.29 -0.93 8.00
N GLY A 66 14.63 -1.79 8.95
CA GLY A 66 13.67 -2.64 9.66
C GLY A 66 14.23 -4.00 10.07
N CYS A 67 13.47 -4.75 10.85
CA CYS A 67 13.67 -6.19 11.04
C CYS A 67 13.11 -6.96 9.83
N GLU A 68 13.52 -8.23 9.65
CA GLU A 68 13.18 -9.06 8.48
C GLU A 68 11.69 -9.05 8.09
N GLU A 69 10.78 -8.91 9.07
CA GLU A 69 9.33 -8.94 8.87
C GLU A 69 8.67 -7.58 8.56
N LYS A 70 9.38 -6.45 8.72
CA LYS A 70 8.84 -5.09 8.45
C LYS A 70 9.89 -4.21 7.80
N LYS A 71 10.31 -4.59 6.59
CA LYS A 71 11.27 -3.82 5.81
C LYS A 71 10.61 -2.56 5.27
N THR A 72 11.21 -1.41 5.57
CA THR A 72 10.84 -0.12 4.98
C THR A 72 11.96 0.30 4.04
N LEU A 73 11.61 0.61 2.80
CA LEU A 73 12.56 1.15 1.83
C LEU A 73 12.61 2.66 1.97
N VAL A 74 13.79 3.22 2.19
CA VAL A 74 14.01 4.67 2.27
C VAL A 74 14.78 5.10 1.03
N VAL A 75 14.17 5.97 0.23
CA VAL A 75 14.81 6.57 -0.94
C VAL A 75 15.08 8.04 -0.65
N ILE A 76 16.31 8.47 -0.89
CA ILE A 76 16.73 9.86 -0.75
C ILE A 76 16.96 10.43 -2.15
N PHE A 77 16.21 11.46 -2.49
CA PHE A 77 16.34 12.21 -3.73
C PHE A 77 17.12 13.51 -3.48
N ASN A 78 18.03 13.85 -4.39
CA ASN A 78 18.61 15.18 -4.43
C ASN A 78 17.70 16.11 -5.23
N MET A 79 17.26 17.18 -4.60
CA MET A 79 16.35 18.16 -5.20
C MET A 79 17.13 19.47 -5.38
N ASP A 80 17.54 19.75 -6.61
CA ASP A 80 18.30 20.95 -6.93
C ASP A 80 17.33 22.12 -7.21
N ARG A 81 17.32 23.10 -6.30
CA ARG A 81 16.47 24.32 -6.41
C ARG A 81 15.00 23.96 -6.59
N ARG A 82 14.26 24.77 -7.37
CA ARG A 82 12.86 24.48 -7.72
C ARG A 82 12.82 23.24 -8.59
N TYR A 83 12.17 22.20 -8.09
CA TYR A 83 12.17 20.90 -8.73
C TYR A 83 10.84 20.19 -8.51
N THR A 84 10.47 19.37 -9.47
CA THR A 84 9.28 18.51 -9.39
C THR A 84 9.69 17.12 -9.81
N ILE A 85 9.37 16.13 -8.98
CA ILE A 85 9.53 14.72 -9.32
C ILE A 85 8.20 14.01 -9.26
N ASP A 86 7.98 13.13 -10.22
CA ASP A 86 6.84 12.23 -10.24
C ASP A 86 7.38 10.82 -9.95
N VAL A 87 7.10 10.31 -8.76
CA VAL A 87 7.54 8.97 -8.37
C VAL A 87 6.40 7.98 -8.56
N THR A 88 6.54 7.15 -9.59
CA THR A 88 5.64 6.01 -9.80
C THR A 88 6.06 4.87 -8.89
N CYS A 89 5.11 4.27 -8.21
CA CYS A 89 5.29 3.16 -7.29
C CYS A 89 4.41 2.00 -7.72
N GLU A 90 4.99 0.81 -7.76
CA GLU A 90 4.26 -0.44 -7.92
C GLU A 90 3.91 -1.00 -6.55
N LYS A 91 2.73 -1.59 -6.44
CA LYS A 91 2.20 -2.19 -5.22
C LYS A 91 2.13 -3.69 -5.43
N GLU A 92 2.96 -4.43 -4.71
CA GLU A 92 2.83 -5.87 -4.61
C GLU A 92 1.50 -6.20 -3.95
N LEU A 93 0.63 -6.84 -4.72
CA LEU A 93 -0.63 -7.35 -4.21
C LEU A 93 -0.34 -8.58 -3.37
N CYS A 94 -0.57 -8.47 -2.06
CA CYS A 94 -0.54 -9.65 -1.19
C CYS A 94 -1.59 -10.66 -1.66
N ARG A 95 -1.23 -11.94 -1.62
CA ARG A 95 -2.24 -12.97 -1.84
C ARG A 95 -3.20 -12.94 -0.65
N VAL A 96 -4.45 -13.28 -0.94
CA VAL A 96 -5.57 -13.36 0.03
C VAL A 96 -5.17 -13.95 1.40
N TRP A 97 -4.43 -15.06 1.39
CA TRP A 97 -4.05 -15.80 2.59
C TRP A 97 -2.80 -15.25 3.29
N GLU A 98 -2.08 -14.32 2.65
CA GLU A 98 -0.94 -13.57 3.21
C GLU A 98 -1.40 -12.24 3.83
N CYS A 99 -2.64 -11.81 3.56
CA CYS A 99 -3.23 -10.64 4.20
C CYS A 99 -3.44 -10.89 5.69
N SER A 100 -2.94 -9.98 6.53
CA SER A 100 -3.25 -9.95 7.95
C SER A 100 -4.77 -9.93 8.16
N PRO A 101 -5.31 -10.65 9.18
CA PRO A 101 -6.72 -10.55 9.54
C PRO A 101 -7.10 -9.14 10.02
N HIS A 102 -6.10 -8.29 10.30
CA HIS A 102 -6.28 -6.87 10.51
C HIS A 102 -6.05 -6.18 9.17
N ILE A 103 -7.15 -5.75 8.56
CA ILE A 103 -7.16 -4.94 7.36
C ILE A 103 -6.47 -3.61 7.72
N GLU A 104 -5.18 -3.49 7.42
CA GLU A 104 -4.51 -2.20 7.49
C GLU A 104 -5.05 -1.33 6.36
N GLU A 105 -5.51 -0.13 6.72
CA GLU A 105 -6.03 0.87 5.78
C GLU A 105 -4.89 1.38 4.89
N GLY A 106 -4.54 0.63 3.85
CA GLY A 106 -3.63 1.07 2.78
C GLY A 106 -2.14 1.08 3.13
N ALA A 107 -1.32 1.40 2.12
CA ALA A 107 0.12 1.57 2.27
C ALA A 107 0.45 2.98 2.75
N VAL A 108 1.06 3.10 3.93
CA VAL A 108 1.47 4.39 4.49
C VAL A 108 2.86 4.77 3.97
N ILE A 109 2.91 5.77 3.10
CA ILE A 109 4.13 6.39 2.58
C ILE A 109 4.41 7.65 3.39
N ARG A 110 5.64 7.80 3.89
CA ARG A 110 6.06 9.00 4.64
C ARG A 110 7.12 9.74 3.86
N SER A 111 7.06 11.06 3.84
CA SER A 111 8.03 11.88 3.12
C SER A 111 8.53 13.03 3.98
N PHE A 112 9.81 13.38 3.82
CA PHE A 112 10.50 14.39 4.60
C PHE A 112 11.34 15.29 3.69
N GLY A 113 11.17 16.60 3.82
CA GLY A 113 12.00 17.62 3.17
C GLY A 113 13.11 18.04 4.12
N ILE A 114 14.35 17.96 3.67
CA ILE A 114 15.55 18.20 4.49
C ILE A 114 16.37 19.31 3.86
N VAL A 115 16.55 20.42 4.57
CA VAL A 115 17.35 21.58 4.16
C VAL A 115 18.43 21.79 5.23
N ASP A 116 19.68 21.97 4.82
CA ASP A 116 20.83 22.20 5.71
C ASP A 116 20.94 21.18 6.87
N GLY A 117 20.59 19.92 6.58
CA GLY A 117 20.61 18.82 7.55
C GLY A 117 19.44 18.79 8.54
N GLN A 118 18.45 19.68 8.40
CA GLN A 118 17.26 19.73 9.25
C GLN A 118 16.01 19.34 8.47
N VAL A 119 15.12 18.58 9.12
CA VAL A 119 13.79 18.27 8.57
C VAL A 119 12.91 19.51 8.70
N VAL A 120 12.52 20.10 7.57
CA VAL A 120 11.67 21.30 7.51
C VAL A 120 10.25 21.00 7.05
N TRP A 121 10.03 19.83 6.46
CA TRP A 121 8.73 19.37 5.98
C TRP A 121 8.57 17.88 6.25
N ALA A 122 7.38 17.46 6.64
CA ALA A 122 7.01 16.07 6.81
C ALA A 122 5.57 15.89 6.36
N ASP A 123 5.32 14.82 5.59
CA ASP A 123 3.98 14.47 5.12
C ASP A 123 3.78 12.96 5.19
N VAL A 124 2.53 12.56 5.34
CA VAL A 124 2.11 11.18 5.44
C VAL A 124 0.94 10.98 4.49
N MET A 125 1.15 10.09 3.52
CA MET A 125 0.13 9.69 2.56
C MET A 125 -0.24 8.23 2.80
N THR A 126 -1.54 7.96 2.82
CA THR A 126 -2.06 6.59 2.77
C THR A 126 -2.52 6.31 1.35
N ASP A 127 -1.87 5.35 0.70
CA ASP A 127 -2.23 4.89 -0.63
C ASP A 127 -3.17 3.68 -0.55
N TRP A 128 -4.14 3.62 -1.44
CA TRP A 128 -5.17 2.59 -1.43
C TRP A 128 -4.55 1.24 -1.84
N ILE A 129 -4.86 0.20 -1.08
CA ILE A 129 -4.64 -1.19 -1.46
C ILE A 129 -6.02 -1.84 -1.56
N VAL A 130 -6.29 -2.57 -2.63
CA VAL A 130 -7.53 -3.33 -2.74
C VAL A 130 -7.44 -4.53 -1.80
N ILE A 131 -8.28 -4.52 -0.78
CA ILE A 131 -8.59 -5.72 -0.02
C ILE A 131 -9.53 -6.55 -0.90
N PRO A 132 -9.17 -7.78 -1.26
CA PRO A 132 -10.06 -8.66 -2.00
C PRO A 132 -11.39 -8.83 -1.24
N ASP A 133 -12.49 -8.47 -1.89
CA ASP A 133 -13.84 -8.70 -1.36
C ASP A 133 -14.19 -10.19 -1.51
N PHE A 134 -14.23 -10.90 -0.39
CA PHE A 134 -14.55 -12.32 -0.34
C PHE A 134 -16.05 -12.61 -0.36
N THR A 135 -16.90 -11.59 -0.33
CA THR A 135 -18.35 -11.77 -0.21
C THR A 135 -18.88 -12.65 -1.34
N VAL A 136 -18.45 -12.39 -2.59
CA VAL A 136 -18.92 -13.14 -3.76
C VAL A 136 -18.42 -14.58 -3.76
N GLN A 137 -17.13 -14.80 -3.48
CA GLN A 137 -16.54 -16.14 -3.45
C GLN A 137 -17.11 -16.99 -2.30
N PHE A 138 -17.30 -16.38 -1.13
CA PHE A 138 -17.92 -17.01 0.04
C PHE A 138 -19.37 -17.40 -0.23
N VAL A 139 -20.16 -16.50 -0.82
CA VAL A 139 -21.55 -16.79 -1.21
C VAL A 139 -21.61 -17.90 -2.25
N ALA A 140 -20.76 -17.86 -3.28
CA ALA A 140 -20.70 -18.89 -4.31
C ALA A 140 -20.34 -20.27 -3.73
N PHE A 141 -19.34 -20.34 -2.85
CA PHE A 141 -18.93 -21.58 -2.19
C PHE A 141 -20.05 -22.18 -1.33
N ASN A 142 -20.75 -21.33 -0.57
CA ASN A 142 -21.90 -21.76 0.24
C ASN A 142 -23.06 -22.26 -0.63
N ILE A 143 -23.42 -21.54 -1.69
CA ILE A 143 -24.48 -21.95 -2.62
C ILE A 143 -24.12 -23.30 -3.26
N PHE A 144 -22.87 -23.45 -3.71
CA PHE A 144 -22.40 -24.70 -4.30
C PHE A 144 -22.51 -25.87 -3.31
N GLY A 145 -22.11 -25.68 -2.05
CA GLY A 145 -22.24 -26.69 -1.01
C GLY A 145 -23.70 -27.11 -0.75
N VAL A 146 -24.63 -26.15 -0.75
CA VAL A 146 -26.07 -26.43 -0.61
C VAL A 146 -26.60 -27.23 -1.80
N VAL A 147 -26.27 -26.81 -3.03
CA VAL A 147 -26.69 -27.50 -4.26
C VAL A 147 -26.14 -28.92 -4.31
N LEU A 148 -24.86 -29.10 -4.00
CA LEU A 148 -24.23 -30.43 -3.97
C LEU A 148 -24.90 -31.34 -2.94
N THR A 149 -25.23 -30.81 -1.76
CA THR A 149 -25.94 -31.56 -0.72
C THR A 149 -27.34 -31.98 -1.16
N LEU A 150 -28.05 -31.11 -1.87
CA LEU A 150 -29.37 -31.43 -2.46
C LEU A 150 -29.24 -32.55 -3.49
N ILE A 151 -28.27 -32.47 -4.40
CA ILE A 151 -28.02 -33.50 -5.41
C ILE A 151 -27.71 -34.83 -4.74
N LEU A 152 -26.81 -34.87 -3.76
CA LEU A 152 -26.49 -36.11 -3.04
C LEU A 152 -27.70 -36.68 -2.31
N LYS A 153 -28.56 -35.85 -1.70
CA LYS A 153 -29.80 -36.34 -1.07
C LYS A 153 -30.81 -36.89 -2.06
N VAL A 154 -30.90 -36.34 -3.27
CA VAL A 154 -31.86 -36.78 -4.29
C VAL A 154 -31.37 -38.03 -5.01
N TYR A 155 -30.08 -38.08 -5.37
CA TYR A 155 -29.53 -39.13 -6.23
C TYR A 155 -28.78 -40.23 -5.48
N CYS A 156 -28.27 -39.95 -4.28
CA CYS A 156 -27.54 -40.93 -3.45
C CYS A 156 -28.32 -41.33 -2.19
N ALA A 157 -29.64 -41.05 -2.12
CA ALA A 157 -30.48 -41.60 -1.05
C ALA A 157 -30.33 -43.13 -1.01
N PRO A 158 -30.00 -43.74 0.14
CA PRO A 158 -29.94 -45.18 0.25
C PRO A 158 -31.31 -45.74 -0.10
N GLN A 159 -31.38 -46.60 -1.13
CA GLN A 159 -32.58 -47.36 -1.40
C GLN A 159 -32.98 -48.06 -0.09
N LYS A 160 -34.18 -47.79 0.40
CA LYS A 160 -34.79 -48.63 1.43
C LYS A 160 -34.84 -50.03 0.85
N THR A 161 -33.95 -50.92 1.29
CA THR A 161 -34.05 -52.35 1.02
C THR A 161 -35.41 -52.80 1.56
N GLU A 162 -36.38 -52.98 0.67
CA GLU A 162 -37.60 -53.72 1.00
C GLU A 162 -37.15 -55.10 1.44
N LYS A 163 -37.31 -55.39 2.73
CA LYS A 163 -37.17 -56.75 3.25
C LYS A 163 -38.29 -57.57 2.62
N VAL A 164 -37.97 -58.30 1.56
CA VAL A 164 -38.83 -59.35 1.01
C VAL A 164 -39.06 -60.36 2.14
N LYS A 165 -40.28 -60.37 2.69
CA LYS A 165 -40.72 -61.44 3.59
C LYS A 165 -40.90 -62.70 2.73
N ILE A 166 -39.96 -63.62 2.85
CA ILE A 166 -40.18 -65.00 2.43
C ILE A 166 -41.25 -65.57 3.37
N LYS A 167 -42.40 -65.97 2.79
CA LYS A 167 -43.44 -66.72 3.50
C LYS A 167 -42.99 -68.18 3.55
N ASP A 168 -42.82 -68.70 4.76
CA ASP A 168 -42.86 -70.13 5.03
C ASP A 168 -44.32 -70.65 4.99
#